data_AF-X6N572-F1
#
_entry.id   AF-X6N572-F1
#
_cell.length_a   1.000
_cell.length_b   1.000
_cell.length_c   1.000
_cell.angle_alpha   90.00
_cell.angle_beta   90.00
_cell.angle_gamma   90.00
#
_symmetry.space_group_name_H-M   'P 1'
#
loop_
_entity.id
_entity.type
_entity.pdbx_description
1 polymer ?
#
loop_
_entity_poly.entity_id
_entity_poly.type
_entity_poly.pdbx_seq_one_letter_code
_entity_poly.pdbx_strand_id
1 'polypeptide(L)'
;PHSDVFASGASDGIVRLWCVGKSSFSHIRSIRIPNGGYINAMEWNKKGNILFCGVGDEHRLGRWEHVLAARNGLCIIELPIGAEDGHNSISAEQCSIKFDDAVHWDRWSPLEKGYDQVNLKKMEEQLTKQKLQEQSQDKINDEWSNFFGKAFGTFE
;
A
#
# COMPACT_ATOMS: atom_id res chain seq x y z
N PRO A 1 -3.27 -25.87 -13.21
CA PRO A 1 -2.95 -27.29 -12.96
C PRO A 1 -3.05 -28.06 -14.27
N HIS A 2 -2.14 -29.01 -14.55
CA HIS A 2 -2.00 -29.67 -15.87
C HIS A 2 -1.55 -28.74 -17.01
N SER A 3 -0.50 -27.95 -16.77
CA SER A 3 0.15 -27.11 -17.79
C SER A 3 1.65 -27.41 -17.83
N ASP A 4 2.24 -27.21 -19.00
CA ASP A 4 3.69 -27.34 -19.20
C ASP A 4 4.44 -26.07 -18.75
N VAL A 5 3.75 -25.04 -18.24
CA VAL A 5 4.38 -23.78 -17.80
C VAL A 5 4.49 -23.72 -16.28
N PHE A 6 5.64 -23.28 -15.76
CA PHE A 6 5.84 -22.96 -14.36
C PHE A 6 6.64 -21.65 -14.16
N ALA A 7 6.57 -21.09 -12.96
CA ALA A 7 7.30 -19.88 -12.57
C ALA A 7 8.28 -20.17 -11.43
N SER A 8 9.40 -19.46 -11.42
CA SER A 8 10.38 -19.46 -10.33
C SER A 8 10.73 -18.03 -9.92
N GLY A 9 10.90 -17.79 -8.62
CA GLY A 9 11.31 -16.50 -8.06
C GLY A 9 12.39 -16.69 -6.99
N ALA A 10 13.23 -15.67 -6.80
CA ALA A 10 14.33 -15.67 -5.83
C ALA A 10 14.43 -14.28 -5.14
N SER A 11 15.63 -13.89 -4.72
CA SER A 11 15.94 -12.59 -4.08
C SER A 11 16.30 -11.46 -5.07
N ASP A 12 16.45 -11.79 -6.35
CA ASP A 12 16.90 -10.85 -7.39
C ASP A 12 15.77 -9.95 -7.95
N GLY A 13 14.54 -10.11 -7.44
CA GLY A 13 13.36 -9.41 -7.92
C GLY A 13 12.94 -9.81 -9.33
N ILE A 14 13.36 -10.97 -9.83
CA ILE A 14 13.03 -11.47 -11.17
C ILE A 14 12.19 -12.75 -11.07
N VAL A 15 10.99 -12.70 -11.61
CA VAL A 15 10.17 -13.90 -11.85
C VAL A 15 10.53 -14.48 -13.21
N ARG A 16 10.93 -15.74 -13.24
CA ARG A 16 11.28 -16.45 -14.47
C ARG A 16 10.19 -17.45 -14.81
N LEU A 17 9.76 -17.43 -16.07
CA LEU A 17 8.82 -18.39 -16.63
C LEU A 17 9.58 -19.47 -17.40
N TRP A 18 9.13 -20.71 -17.25
CA TRP A 18 9.75 -21.89 -17.80
C TRP A 18 8.69 -22.79 -18.45
N CYS A 19 9.06 -23.45 -19.53
CA CYS A 19 8.26 -24.49 -20.17
C CYS A 19 8.90 -25.85 -19.92
N VAL A 20 8.08 -26.85 -19.63
CA VAL A 20 8.45 -28.25 -19.49
C VAL A 20 8.27 -28.91 -20.85
N GLY A 21 9.39 -29.18 -21.52
CA GLY A 21 9.41 -30.03 -22.70
C GLY A 21 9.45 -31.51 -22.32
N LYS A 22 9.48 -32.38 -23.34
CA LYS A 22 9.54 -33.84 -23.16
C LYS A 22 10.76 -34.34 -22.36
N SER A 23 11.88 -33.61 -22.40
CA SER A 23 13.16 -34.04 -21.79
C SER A 23 13.94 -32.91 -21.11
N SER A 24 13.47 -31.66 -21.19
CA SER A 24 14.20 -30.50 -20.65
C SER A 24 13.25 -29.36 -20.31
N PHE A 25 13.75 -28.42 -19.52
CA PHE A 25 13.09 -27.15 -19.25
C PHE A 25 13.67 -26.07 -20.16
N SER A 26 12.80 -25.27 -20.78
CA SER A 26 13.22 -24.10 -21.56
C SER A 26 12.83 -22.82 -20.87
N HIS A 27 13.72 -21.83 -20.89
CA HIS A 27 13.42 -20.50 -20.39
C HIS A 27 12.48 -19.79 -21.37
N ILE A 28 11.34 -19.31 -20.88
CA ILE A 28 10.36 -18.58 -21.69
C ILE A 28 10.62 -17.07 -21.58
N ARG A 29 10.70 -16.56 -20.35
CA ARG A 29 10.71 -15.12 -20.08
C ARG A 29 11.24 -14.82 -18.68
N SER A 30 11.89 -13.68 -18.54
CA SER A 30 12.19 -13.06 -17.24
C SER A 30 11.36 -11.78 -17.08
N ILE A 31 10.69 -11.65 -15.95
CA ILE A 31 9.82 -10.52 -15.60
C ILE A 31 10.41 -9.85 -14.37
N ARG A 32 10.84 -8.59 -14.52
CA ARG A 32 11.41 -7.81 -13.43
C ARG A 32 10.29 -7.12 -12.65
N ILE A 33 10.25 -7.35 -11.35
CA ILE A 33 9.30 -6.68 -10.46
C ILE A 33 9.81 -5.25 -10.18
N PRO A 34 8.92 -4.24 -10.18
CA PRO A 34 9.26 -2.89 -9.73
C PRO A 34 9.86 -2.91 -8.32
N ASN A 35 10.93 -2.17 -8.08
CA ASN A 35 11.64 -2.08 -6.78
C ASN A 35 12.32 -3.38 -6.29
N GLY A 36 12.12 -4.51 -6.98
CA GLY A 36 12.79 -5.79 -6.65
C GLY A 36 12.37 -6.38 -5.31
N GLY A 37 13.18 -7.31 -4.78
CA GLY A 37 12.96 -7.97 -3.48
C GLY A 37 12.87 -9.48 -3.56
N TYR A 38 12.60 -10.10 -2.41
CA TYR A 38 12.35 -11.53 -2.27
C TYR A 38 10.96 -11.88 -2.77
N ILE A 39 10.88 -12.82 -3.70
CA ILE A 39 9.62 -13.43 -4.12
C ILE A 39 9.32 -14.58 -3.15
N ASN A 40 8.54 -14.27 -2.11
CA ASN A 40 8.28 -15.16 -0.98
C ASN A 40 7.10 -16.13 -1.24
N ALA A 41 6.20 -15.79 -2.15
CA ALA A 41 5.06 -16.61 -2.54
C ALA A 41 4.71 -16.37 -4.02
N MET A 42 4.21 -17.40 -4.70
CA MET A 42 3.68 -17.29 -6.06
C MET A 42 2.47 -18.19 -6.23
N GLU A 43 1.43 -17.71 -6.91
CA GLU A 43 0.25 -18.49 -7.23
C GLU A 43 -0.34 -18.10 -8.58
N TRP A 44 -0.65 -19.11 -9.38
CA TRP A 44 -1.32 -18.94 -10.66
C TRP A 44 -2.83 -18.88 -10.48
N ASN A 45 -3.50 -18.03 -11.24
CA ASN A 45 -4.94 -18.13 -11.34
C ASN A 45 -5.35 -19.40 -12.10
N LYS A 46 -6.63 -19.81 -11.97
CA LYS A 46 -7.13 -21.05 -12.59
C LYS A 46 -7.00 -21.09 -14.11
N LYS A 47 -7.02 -19.93 -14.77
CA LYS A 47 -6.90 -19.77 -16.22
C LYS A 47 -5.46 -19.71 -16.73
N GLY A 48 -4.46 -19.64 -15.85
CA GLY A 48 -3.05 -19.52 -16.22
C GLY A 48 -2.62 -18.18 -16.83
N ASN A 49 -3.50 -17.17 -16.88
CA ASN A 49 -3.20 -15.87 -17.48
C ASN A 49 -2.77 -14.79 -16.47
N ILE A 50 -2.88 -15.08 -15.17
CA ILE A 50 -2.44 -14.15 -14.11
C ILE A 50 -1.58 -14.93 -13.11
N LEU A 51 -0.45 -14.35 -12.76
CA LEU A 51 0.46 -14.82 -11.71
C LEU A 51 0.50 -13.78 -10.58
N PHE A 52 0.17 -14.22 -9.38
CA PHE A 52 0.29 -13.43 -8.15
C PHE A 52 1.64 -13.73 -7.50
N CYS A 53 2.35 -12.70 -7.07
CA CYS A 53 3.65 -12.81 -6.40
C CYS A 53 3.65 -11.98 -5.11
N GLY A 54 3.92 -12.62 -3.97
CA GLY A 54 4.16 -11.93 -2.71
C GLY A 54 5.62 -11.48 -2.65
N VAL A 55 5.84 -10.18 -2.57
CA VAL A 55 7.17 -9.56 -2.58
C VAL A 55 7.48 -9.01 -1.19
N GLY A 56 8.70 -9.26 -0.72
CA GLY A 56 9.20 -8.77 0.56
C GLY A 56 10.60 -8.19 0.46
N ASP A 57 10.95 -7.34 1.41
CA ASP A 57 12.31 -6.84 1.64
C ASP A 57 13.22 -7.87 2.33
N GLU A 58 12.64 -8.83 3.04
CA GLU A 58 13.31 -9.96 3.69
C GLU A 58 12.81 -11.31 3.19
N HIS A 59 13.58 -12.37 3.44
CA HIS A 59 13.18 -13.74 3.15
C HIS A 59 12.08 -14.23 4.11
N ARG A 60 11.12 -15.02 3.58
CA ARG A 60 9.98 -15.57 4.34
C ARG A 60 10.34 -16.25 5.67
N LEU A 61 11.51 -16.92 5.73
CA LEU A 61 11.90 -17.77 6.87
C LEU A 61 12.84 -17.08 7.87
N GLY A 62 13.26 -15.83 7.63
CA GLY A 62 14.17 -15.17 8.55
C GLY A 62 14.77 -13.86 8.05
N ARG A 63 15.33 -13.11 8.99
CA ARG A 63 15.92 -11.77 8.79
C ARG A 63 17.42 -11.84 8.53
N TRP A 64 17.84 -12.64 7.57
CA TRP A 64 19.27 -12.83 7.29
C TRP A 64 19.82 -11.77 6.36
N GLU A 65 18.98 -11.25 5.47
CA GLU A 65 19.32 -10.23 4.48
C GLU A 65 18.12 -9.31 4.30
N HIS A 66 18.41 -8.02 4.08
CA HIS A 66 17.41 -6.98 3.88
C HIS A 66 17.70 -6.22 2.58
N VAL A 67 16.74 -6.23 1.68
CA VAL A 67 16.81 -5.50 0.41
C VAL A 67 16.16 -4.14 0.57
N LEU A 68 16.98 -3.12 0.84
CA LEU A 68 16.53 -1.74 1.12
C LEU A 68 15.68 -1.12 0.01
N ALA A 69 15.89 -1.52 -1.24
CA ALA A 69 15.14 -1.00 -2.38
C ALA A 69 13.75 -1.64 -2.53
N ALA A 70 13.55 -2.82 -1.94
CA ALA A 70 12.33 -3.58 -2.10
C ALA A 70 11.19 -3.00 -1.26
N ARG A 71 9.96 -3.29 -1.68
CA ARG A 71 8.76 -2.97 -0.91
C ARG A 71 7.96 -4.23 -0.66
N ASN A 72 7.41 -4.31 0.54
CA ASN A 72 6.48 -5.37 0.89
C ASN A 72 5.19 -5.13 0.11
N GLY A 73 4.65 -6.15 -0.55
CA GLY A 73 3.46 -5.96 -1.37
C GLY A 73 3.09 -7.15 -2.22
N LEU A 74 2.02 -6.98 -2.99
CA LEU A 74 1.53 -7.96 -3.94
C LEU A 74 1.84 -7.48 -5.37
N CYS A 75 2.57 -8.28 -6.11
CA CYS A 75 2.80 -8.07 -7.54
C CYS A 75 1.84 -8.96 -8.34
N ILE A 76 1.04 -8.35 -9.20
CA ILE A 76 0.09 -9.00 -10.10
C ILE A 76 0.67 -8.91 -11.51
N ILE A 77 0.97 -10.06 -12.09
CA ILE A 77 1.54 -10.17 -13.43
C ILE A 77 0.47 -10.77 -14.33
N GLU A 78 -0.01 -9.96 -15.27
CA GLU A 78 -0.91 -10.41 -16.34
C GLU A 78 -0.07 -10.87 -17.52
N LEU A 79 -0.23 -12.14 -17.90
CA LEU A 79 0.42 -12.72 -19.05
C LEU A 79 -0.51 -12.63 -20.27
N PRO A 80 0.04 -12.31 -21.46
CA PRO A 80 -0.74 -12.37 -22.68
C PRO A 80 -1.23 -13.82 -22.87
N ILE A 81 -2.54 -13.97 -22.98
CA ILE A 81 -3.20 -15.26 -23.23
C ILE A 81 -2.72 -15.76 -24.59
N GLY A 82 -2.08 -16.93 -24.63
CA GLY A 82 -1.52 -17.47 -25.88
C GLY A 82 -1.05 -18.92 -25.81
N ALA A 83 -1.64 -19.75 -24.95
CA ALA A 83 -1.36 -21.20 -24.95
C ALA A 83 -2.50 -22.04 -25.54
N GLU A 84 -3.62 -21.44 -25.95
CA GLU A 84 -4.73 -22.12 -26.61
C GLU A 84 -4.98 -21.46 -27.99
N ASP A 85 -4.90 -22.27 -29.06
CA ASP A 85 -5.34 -22.02 -30.45
C ASP A 85 -4.56 -21.04 -31.35
N GLY A 86 -3.48 -21.54 -31.95
CA GLY A 86 -3.20 -21.55 -33.41
C GLY A 86 -3.10 -20.26 -34.23
N HIS A 87 -3.71 -19.14 -33.89
CA HIS A 87 -3.71 -17.93 -34.71
C HIS A 87 -3.83 -16.67 -33.85
N ASN A 88 -2.73 -16.26 -33.23
CA ASN A 88 -2.38 -14.85 -33.12
C ASN A 88 -0.96 -14.73 -32.59
N SER A 89 -0.07 -14.22 -33.44
CA SER A 89 1.25 -13.74 -33.04
C SER A 89 1.09 -12.47 -32.22
N ILE A 90 0.60 -12.60 -30.98
CA ILE A 90 0.72 -11.53 -30.00
C ILE A 90 2.20 -11.50 -29.63
N SER A 91 2.86 -10.42 -30.03
CA SER A 91 4.27 -10.19 -29.77
C SER A 91 4.57 -10.46 -28.30
N ALA A 92 5.70 -11.13 -28.06
CA ALA A 92 6.17 -11.57 -26.76
C ALA A 92 6.57 -10.39 -25.84
N GLU A 93 5.89 -9.23 -25.88
CA GLU A 93 6.37 -8.01 -25.24
C GLU A 93 5.42 -7.40 -24.21
N GLN A 94 4.15 -7.76 -24.16
CA GLN A 94 3.21 -7.12 -23.24
C GLN A 94 2.77 -8.05 -22.11
N CYS A 95 3.60 -8.17 -21.08
CA CYS A 95 3.10 -8.54 -19.74
C CYS A 95 2.73 -7.24 -19.02
N SER A 96 1.51 -7.15 -18.51
CA SER A 96 1.09 -6.01 -17.69
C SER A 96 1.46 -6.35 -16.23
N ILE A 97 2.15 -5.43 -15.56
CA ILE A 97 2.56 -5.62 -14.16
C ILE A 97 1.88 -4.55 -13.33
N LYS A 98 1.12 -4.98 -12.32
CA LYS A 98 0.53 -4.11 -11.30
C LYS A 98 1.18 -4.46 -9.97
N PHE A 99 1.74 -3.46 -9.30
CA PHE A 99 2.32 -3.64 -7.98
C PHE A 99 1.46 -2.92 -6.96
N ASP A 100 1.02 -3.66 -5.95
CA ASP A 100 0.16 -3.19 -4.89
C ASP A 100 0.95 -3.18 -3.57
N ASP A 101 1.38 -1.99 -3.16
CA ASP A 101 2.28 -1.77 -2.03
C ASP A 101 1.56 -2.08 -0.71
N ALA A 102 2.16 -2.86 0.18
CA ALA A 102 1.50 -3.27 1.42
C ALA A 102 1.09 -2.09 2.29
N VAL A 103 1.77 -0.94 2.18
CA VAL A 103 1.54 0.27 2.99
C VAL A 103 0.05 0.67 3.07
N HIS A 104 -0.74 0.53 2.00
CA HIS A 104 -2.12 1.02 2.00
C HIS A 104 -3.13 0.08 2.70
N TRP A 105 -2.88 -1.24 2.66
CA TRP A 105 -3.73 -2.27 3.31
C TRP A 105 -3.15 -2.75 4.65
N ASP A 106 -1.85 -2.66 4.85
CA ASP A 106 -1.12 -2.97 6.09
C ASP A 106 -1.05 -1.77 7.05
N ARG A 107 -2.13 -0.98 7.10
CA ARG A 107 -2.32 0.15 8.03
C ARG A 107 -2.37 -0.27 9.52
N TRP A 108 -1.90 -1.48 9.84
CA TRP A 108 -1.71 -1.94 11.19
C TRP A 108 -0.27 -1.67 11.65
N SER A 109 0.13 -0.40 11.66
CA SER A 109 1.31 0.04 12.40
C SER A 109 0.89 0.48 13.81
N PRO A 110 1.32 -0.20 14.89
CA PRO A 110 1.06 0.27 16.26
C PRO A 110 1.54 1.71 16.51
N LEU A 111 2.57 2.17 15.79
CA LEU A 111 3.06 3.55 15.85
C LEU A 111 2.09 4.57 15.24
N GLU A 112 1.38 4.25 14.16
CA GLU A 112 0.46 5.20 13.50
C GLU A 112 -0.77 5.46 14.39
N LYS A 113 -1.35 4.42 15.01
CA LYS A 113 -2.41 4.63 16.02
C LYS A 113 -1.93 5.51 17.17
N GLY A 114 -0.69 5.34 17.62
CA GLY A 114 -0.11 6.17 18.67
C GLY A 114 0.02 7.64 18.26
N TYR A 115 0.52 7.88 17.05
CA TYR A 115 0.68 9.23 16.49
C TYR A 115 -0.68 9.93 16.25
N ASP A 116 -1.65 9.21 15.67
CA ASP A 116 -3.00 9.72 15.44
C ASP A 116 -3.71 10.05 16.76
N GLN A 117 -3.59 9.20 17.77
CA GLN A 117 -4.17 9.46 19.10
C GLN A 117 -3.55 10.68 19.78
N VAL A 118 -2.24 10.88 19.64
CA VAL A 118 -1.55 12.06 20.22
C VAL A 118 -1.99 13.34 19.51
N ASN A 119 -2.14 13.31 18.18
CA ASN A 119 -2.60 14.48 17.42
C ASN A 119 -4.08 14.80 17.66
N LEU A 120 -4.93 13.78 17.77
CA LEU A 120 -6.34 13.93 18.13
C LEU A 120 -6.49 14.58 19.50
N LYS A 121 -5.76 14.10 20.51
CA LYS A 121 -5.77 14.71 21.86
C LYS A 121 -5.29 16.16 21.86
N LYS A 122 -4.19 16.46 21.14
CA LYS A 122 -3.70 17.84 21.01
C LYS A 122 -4.73 18.76 20.35
N MET A 123 -5.45 18.28 19.35
CA MET A 123 -6.50 19.03 18.66
C MET A 123 -7.71 19.28 19.57
N GLU A 124 -8.14 18.26 20.32
CA GLU A 124 -9.22 18.38 21.32
C GLU A 124 -8.86 19.39 22.43
N GLU A 125 -7.62 19.36 22.92
CA GLU A 125 -7.12 20.31 23.90
C GLU A 125 -7.11 21.76 23.36
N GLN A 126 -6.73 21.95 22.10
CA GLN A 126 -6.76 23.27 21.46
C GLN A 126 -8.19 23.79 21.29
N LEU A 127 -9.10 22.93 20.83
CA LEU A 127 -10.52 23.29 20.67
C LEU A 127 -11.15 23.66 22.03
N THR A 128 -10.78 22.95 23.09
CA THR A 128 -11.25 23.23 24.45
C THR A 128 -10.72 24.57 24.96
N LYS A 129 -9.44 24.88 24.70
CA LYS A 129 -8.84 26.18 25.04
C LYS A 129 -9.49 27.33 24.29
N GLN A 130 -9.80 27.17 23.00
CA GLN A 130 -10.52 28.17 22.21
C GLN A 130 -11.92 28.44 22.77
N LYS A 131 -12.69 27.38 23.08
CA LYS A 131 -14.01 27.52 23.70
C LYS A 131 -13.97 28.23 25.06
N LEU A 132 -12.96 27.95 25.88
CA LEU A 132 -12.79 28.63 27.17
C LEU A 132 -12.44 30.12 27.00
N GLN A 133 -11.65 30.46 25.96
CA GLN A 133 -11.30 31.82 25.63
C GLN A 133 -12.52 32.61 25.12
N GLU A 134 -13.33 32.02 24.24
CA GLU A 134 -14.60 32.59 23.77
C GLU A 134 -15.56 32.86 24.93
N GLN A 135 -15.78 31.88 25.83
CA GLN A 135 -16.63 32.08 27.02
C GLN A 135 -16.12 33.16 27.97
N SER A 136 -14.80 33.32 28.07
CA SER A 136 -14.21 34.38 28.89
C SER A 136 -14.42 35.75 28.25
N GLN A 137 -14.30 35.84 26.92
CA GLN A 137 -14.55 37.07 26.18
C GLN A 137 -16.03 37.46 26.22
N ASP A 138 -16.95 36.50 26.14
CA ASP A 138 -18.39 36.74 26.26
C ASP A 138 -18.74 37.30 27.64
N LYS A 139 -18.20 36.73 28.72
CA LYS A 139 -18.39 37.26 30.08
C LYS A 139 -17.86 38.69 30.24
N ILE A 140 -16.69 38.97 29.66
CA ILE A 140 -16.13 40.32 29.66
C ILE A 140 -17.08 41.25 28.89
N ASN A 141 -17.51 40.89 27.69
CA ASN A 141 -18.43 41.70 26.90
C ASN A 141 -19.77 41.95 27.63
N ASP A 142 -20.28 40.97 28.36
CA ASP A 142 -21.45 41.09 29.23
C ASP A 142 -21.20 42.03 30.42
N GLU A 143 -20.04 41.97 31.07
CA GLU A 143 -19.67 42.89 32.15
C GLU A 143 -19.53 44.33 31.64
N TRP A 144 -18.87 44.53 30.50
CA TRP A 144 -18.67 45.84 29.89
C TRP A 144 -19.99 46.45 29.40
N SER A 145 -20.89 45.66 28.81
CA SER A 145 -22.21 46.12 28.41
C SER A 145 -23.07 46.52 29.63
N ASN A 146 -23.01 45.74 30.71
CA ASN A 146 -23.68 46.09 31.97
C ASN A 146 -23.05 47.32 32.65
N PHE A 147 -21.73 47.50 32.58
CA PHE A 147 -21.04 48.66 33.13
C PHE A 147 -21.39 49.94 32.37
N PHE A 148 -21.27 49.94 31.04
CA PHE A 148 -21.61 51.10 30.22
C PHE A 148 -23.10 51.39 30.20
N GLY A 149 -23.96 50.36 30.21
CA GLY A 149 -25.41 50.52 30.34
C GLY A 149 -25.82 51.19 31.66
N LYS A 150 -25.08 50.97 32.76
CA LYS A 150 -25.31 51.64 34.05
C LYS A 150 -24.66 53.02 34.15
N ALA A 151 -23.46 53.20 33.58
CA ALA A 151 -22.72 54.46 33.67
C ALA A 151 -23.27 55.55 32.73
N PHE A 152 -23.89 55.17 31.61
CA PHE A 152 -24.45 56.10 30.61
C PHE A 152 -25.97 55.97 30.46
N GLY A 153 -26.62 55.11 31.26
CA GLY A 153 -28.07 54.90 31.26
C GLY A 153 -28.83 55.86 32.17
N THR A 154 -29.10 57.07 31.65
CA THR A 154 -30.33 57.88 31.70
C THR A 154 -29.91 59.30 31.33
N PHE A 155 -29.95 59.60 30.05
CA PHE A 155 -30.06 60.97 29.57
C PHE A 155 -31.48 61.09 29.00
N GLU A 156 -32.45 61.25 29.89
CA GLU A 156 -33.75 61.87 29.56
C GLU A 156 -33.59 63.38 29.62
#